data_AF-A0A9D3Y6F0-F1
#
_entry.id   AF-A0A9D3Y6F0-F1
#
_cell.length_a   1.000
_cell.length_b   1.000
_cell.length_c   1.000
_cell.angle_alpha   90.00
_cell.angle_beta   90.00
_cell.angle_gamma   90.00
#
_symmetry.space_group_name_H-M   'P 1'
#
loop_
_entity.id
_entity.type
_entity.pdbx_description
1 polymer ?
#
loop_
_entity_poly.entity_id
_entity_poly.type
_entity_poly.pdbx_seq_one_letter_code
_entity_poly.pdbx_strand_id
1 'polypeptide(L)'
;MVRLLKQIMTEILLDHPEAIVKDCFTRIAQLDKLKPLHEGLRLFLRHFLTRWKKAEPKNPLLLERIELVDTVLSRGKGHVLL
;
A
#
# COMPACT_ATOMS: atom_id res chain seq x y z
N MET A 1 -2.35 -5.93 17.83
CA MET A 1 -1.27 -5.11 17.26
C MET A 1 -1.58 -4.61 15.85
N VAL A 2 -2.03 -5.47 14.93
CA VAL A 2 -2.32 -5.07 13.52
C VAL A 2 -3.48 -4.06 13.36
N ARG A 3 -4.41 -3.96 14.33
CA ARG A 3 -5.59 -3.07 14.23
C ARG A 3 -5.23 -1.59 14.04
N LEU A 4 -4.27 -1.08 14.82
CA LEU A 4 -3.85 0.31 14.70
C LEU A 4 -3.22 0.59 13.33
N LEU A 5 -2.30 -0.27 12.89
CA LEU A 5 -1.66 -0.13 11.58
C LEU A 5 -2.69 -0.22 10.43
N LYS A 6 -3.71 -1.08 10.56
CA LYS A 6 -4.82 -1.12 9.59
C LYS A 6 -5.55 0.22 9.53
N GLN A 7 -5.92 0.79 10.69
CA GLN A 7 -6.63 2.06 10.76
C GLN A 7 -5.82 3.19 10.13
N ILE A 8 -4.56 3.36 10.54
CA ILE A 8 -3.67 4.40 10.01
C ILE A 8 -3.50 4.24 8.48
N MET A 9 -3.26 3.03 7.99
CA MET A 9 -3.12 2.82 6.54
C MET A 9 -4.43 3.08 5.78
N THR A 10 -5.57 2.69 6.32
CA THR A 10 -6.88 2.98 5.72
C THR A 10 -7.13 4.48 5.64
N GLU A 11 -6.88 5.22 6.73
CA GLU A 11 -7.01 6.69 6.77
C GLU A 11 -6.08 7.35 5.76
N ILE A 12 -4.80 6.97 5.70
CA ILE A 12 -3.84 7.49 4.72
C ILE A 12 -4.33 7.28 3.27
N LEU A 13 -4.95 6.12 2.98
CA LEU A 13 -5.39 5.79 1.63
C LEU A 13 -6.72 6.46 1.24
N LEU A 14 -7.60 6.75 2.20
CA LEU A 14 -8.96 7.23 1.94
C LEU A 14 -9.16 8.73 2.21
N ASP A 15 -8.42 9.31 3.16
CA ASP A 15 -8.63 10.69 3.62
C ASP A 15 -7.78 11.70 2.82
N HIS A 16 -7.01 11.22 1.85
CA HIS A 16 -6.13 12.04 1.03
C HIS A 16 -6.42 11.88 -0.47
N PRO A 17 -6.23 12.95 -1.27
CA PRO A 17 -6.31 12.87 -2.72
C PRO A 17 -5.32 11.85 -3.28
N GLU A 18 -5.68 11.22 -4.40
CA GLU A 18 -4.85 10.22 -5.08
C GLU A 18 -3.41 10.69 -5.31
N ALA A 19 -3.26 11.95 -5.77
CA ALA A 19 -1.97 12.53 -6.08
C ALA A 19 -1.03 12.56 -4.86
N ILE A 20 -1.59 12.85 -3.68
CA ILE A 20 -0.83 12.90 -2.42
C ILE A 20 -0.42 11.50 -1.98
N VAL A 21 -1.35 10.53 -2.06
CA VAL A 21 -1.06 9.11 -1.77
C VAL A 21 0.06 8.63 -2.69
N LYS A 22 -0.09 8.84 -4.00
CA LYS A 22 0.90 8.45 -5.01
C LYS A 22 2.26 9.08 -4.75
N ASP A 23 2.33 10.38 -4.48
CA ASP A 23 3.59 11.08 -4.22
C ASP A 23 4.29 10.54 -2.97
N CYS A 24 3.55 10.35 -1.88
CA CYS A 24 4.07 9.78 -0.64
C CYS A 24 4.72 8.41 -0.86
N PHE A 25 4.00 7.47 -1.48
CA PHE A 25 4.54 6.13 -1.73
C PHE A 25 5.62 6.12 -2.81
N THR A 26 5.63 7.10 -3.73
CA THR A 26 6.71 7.25 -4.71
C THR A 26 8.02 7.64 -4.04
N ARG A 27 7.98 8.57 -3.08
CA ARG A 27 9.17 8.94 -2.27
C ARG A 27 9.70 7.75 -1.48
N ILE A 28 8.82 6.90 -0.95
CA ILE A 28 9.20 5.66 -0.27
C ILE A 28 9.85 4.67 -1.26
N ALA A 29 9.25 4.48 -2.45
CA ALA A 29 9.71 3.56 -3.47
C ALA A 29 11.11 3.89 -4.01
N GLN A 30 11.51 5.17 -4.01
CA GLN A 30 12.83 5.63 -4.44
C GLN A 30 13.97 5.25 -3.47
N LEU A 31 13.63 4.82 -2.25
CA LEU A 31 14.62 4.44 -1.23
C LEU A 31 14.94 2.95 -1.35
N ASP A 32 15.88 2.58 -2.23
CA ASP A 32 16.23 1.18 -2.52
C ASP A 32 16.67 0.37 -1.28
N LYS A 33 17.24 1.03 -0.28
CA LYS A 33 17.60 0.41 1.01
C LYS A 33 16.38 -0.08 1.82
N LEU A 34 15.17 0.30 1.40
CA LEU A 34 13.90 -0.05 2.04
C LEU A 34 13.12 -1.13 1.28
N LYS A 35 13.74 -1.89 0.37
CA LYS A 35 13.08 -3.01 -0.32
C LYS A 35 12.28 -3.95 0.60
N PRO A 36 12.81 -4.40 1.76
CA PRO A 36 12.02 -5.24 2.68
C PRO A 36 10.76 -4.53 3.21
N LEU A 37 10.82 -3.21 3.41
CA LEU A 37 9.66 -2.41 3.79
C LEU A 37 8.65 -2.32 2.64
N HIS A 38 9.11 -2.14 1.39
CA HIS A 38 8.22 -2.12 0.23
C HIS A 38 7.44 -3.43 0.13
N GLU A 39 8.12 -4.56 0.22
CA GLU A 39 7.50 -5.89 0.20
C GLU A 39 6.56 -6.11 1.38
N GLY A 40 6.98 -5.71 2.59
CA GLY A 40 6.17 -5.77 3.80
C GLY A 40 4.88 -4.95 3.68
N LEU A 41 4.96 -3.72 3.15
CA LEU A 41 3.80 -2.86 2.91
C LEU A 41 2.88 -3.47 1.84
N ARG A 42 3.42 -3.94 0.71
CA ARG A 42 2.63 -4.60 -0.33
C ARG A 42 1.87 -5.82 0.19
N LEU A 43 2.56 -6.70 0.92
CA LEU A 43 1.96 -7.86 1.57
C LEU A 43 0.88 -7.41 2.56
N PHE A 44 1.19 -6.40 3.38
CA PHE A 44 0.30 -5.87 4.39
C PHE A 44 -1.02 -5.38 3.77
N LEU A 45 -0.94 -4.47 2.80
CA LEU A 45 -2.10 -3.88 2.14
C LEU A 45 -2.96 -4.98 1.50
N ARG A 46 -2.35 -5.90 0.76
CA ARG A 46 -3.07 -7.00 0.10
C ARG A 46 -3.71 -7.97 1.06
N HIS A 47 -3.07 -8.35 2.17
CA HIS A 47 -3.59 -9.40 3.04
C HIS A 47 -4.47 -8.86 4.17
N PHE A 48 -4.13 -7.68 4.69
CA PHE A 48 -4.72 -7.17 5.92
C PHE A 48 -5.80 -6.11 5.65
N LEU A 49 -5.69 -5.33 4.56
CA LEU A 49 -6.72 -4.34 4.20
C LEU A 49 -7.79 -4.88 3.23
N THR A 50 -7.46 -5.86 2.37
CA THR A 50 -8.50 -6.46 1.49
C THR A 50 -9.35 -7.52 2.19
N ARG A 51 -8.82 -8.18 3.23
CA ARG A 51 -9.54 -9.16 4.05
C ARG A 51 -10.28 -8.48 5.22
N TRP A 52 -10.95 -7.35 4.96
CA TRP A 52 -12.00 -6.92 5.86
C TRP A 52 -13.05 -8.04 5.88
N LYS A 53 -13.58 -8.34 7.08
CA LYS A 53 -14.35 -9.55 7.37
C LYS A 53 -15.37 -9.82 6.25
N LYS A 54 -15.62 -11.10 5.95
CA LYS A 54 -16.51 -11.63 4.87
C LYS A 54 -17.90 -10.97 4.70
N ALA A 55 -18.29 -10.05 5.57
CA ALA A 55 -19.60 -9.42 5.64
C ALA A 55 -19.62 -7.90 5.33
N GLU A 56 -18.48 -7.23 5.14
CA GLU A 56 -18.49 -5.80 4.74
C GLU A 56 -18.27 -5.63 3.22
N PRO A 57 -19.03 -4.74 2.57
CA PRO A 57 -18.79 -4.39 1.18
C PRO A 57 -17.37 -3.83 1.07
N LYS A 58 -16.56 -4.45 0.21
CA LYS A 58 -15.21 -3.96 -0.08
C LYS A 58 -15.31 -2.54 -0.63
N ASN A 59 -14.82 -1.55 0.11
CA ASN A 59 -14.77 -0.18 -0.36
C ASN A 59 -13.97 -0.15 -1.67
N PRO A 60 -14.60 0.17 -2.83
CA PRO A 60 -13.94 0.09 -4.13
C PRO A 60 -12.76 1.05 -4.22
N LEU A 61 -12.88 2.25 -3.64
CA LEU A 61 -11.80 3.24 -3.58
C LEU A 61 -10.60 2.70 -2.80
N LEU A 62 -10.82 1.96 -1.71
CA LEU A 62 -9.71 1.36 -0.96
C LEU A 62 -8.95 0.34 -1.80
N LEU A 63 -9.64 -0.48 -2.60
CA LEU A 63 -8.99 -1.44 -3.49
C LEU A 63 -8.18 -0.73 -4.58
N GLU A 64 -8.76 0.30 -5.21
CA GLU A 64 -8.06 1.12 -6.21
C GLU A 64 -6.79 1.76 -5.63
N ARG A 65 -6.89 2.29 -4.41
CA ARG A 65 -5.75 2.88 -3.68
C ARG A 65 -4.68 1.84 -3.34
N ILE A 66 -5.07 0.63 -2.96
CA ILE A 66 -4.13 -0.47 -2.69
C ILE A 66 -3.38 -0.86 -3.97
N GLU A 67 -4.07 -0.99 -5.11
CA GLU A 67 -3.44 -1.33 -6.38
C GLU A 67 -2.50 -0.23 -6.90
N LEU A 68 -2.89 1.04 -6.73
CA LEU A 68 -2.02 2.18 -7.00
C LEU A 68 -0.70 2.07 -6.21
N VAL A 69 -0.79 1.86 -4.90
CA VAL A 69 0.38 1.78 -4.03
C VAL A 69 1.22 0.54 -4.34
N ASP A 70 0.61 -0.61 -4.62
CA ASP A 70 1.34 -1.83 -5.02
C ASP A 70 2.13 -1.60 -6.33
N THR A 71 1.52 -0.91 -7.28
CA THR A 71 2.16 -0.54 -8.54
C THR A 71 3.35 0.40 -8.32
N VAL A 72 3.21 1.38 -7.43
CA VAL A 72 4.30 2.31 -7.10
C VAL A 72 5.46 1.58 -6.42
N LEU A 73 5.16 0.74 -5.41
CA LEU A 73 6.18 0.03 -4.63
C LEU A 73 6.83 -1.12 -5.42
N SER A 74 6.14 -1.74 -6.37
CA SER A 74 6.72 -2.78 -7.24
C SER A 74 7.67 -2.24 -8.31
N ARG A 75 7.56 -0.96 -8.66
CA ARG A 75 8.42 -0.28 -9.65
C ARG A 75 9.69 0.33 -9.06
N GLY A 76 9.85 0.33 -7.74
CA GLY A 76 11.14 0.64 -7.10
C GLY A 76 12.20 -0.30 -7.68
N LYS A 77 13.24 0.24 -8.33
CA LYS A 77 14.17 -0.53 -9.18
C LYS A 77 15.00 -1.51 -8.35
N GLY A 78 14.42 -2.68 -8.08
CA GLY A 78 15.11 -3.93 -7.83
C GLY A 78 15.06 -4.81 -9.06
N HIS A 79 15.54 -4.33 -10.21
CA HIS A 79 15.89 -5.21 -11.31
C HIS A 79 17.12 -6.02 -10.88
N VAL A 80 16.90 -7.17 -10.25
CA VAL A 80 17.88 -8.25 -10.30
C VAL A 80 17.65 -8.91 -11.65
N LEU A 81 18.45 -8.48 -12.63
CA LEU A 81 18.74 -9.31 -13.80
C LEU A 81 19.62 -10.46 -13.28
N LEU A 82 19.04 -11.64 -13.20
CA LEU A 82 19.74 -12.92 -13.28
C LEU A 82 19.01 -13.78 -14.29
#